data_AF-J2M7P7-F1
#
_entry.id   AF-J2M7P7-F1
#
_cell.length_a   1.000
_cell.length_b   1.000
_cell.length_c   1.000
_cell.angle_alpha   90.00
_cell.angle_beta   90.00
_cell.angle_gamma   90.00
#
_symmetry.space_group_name_H-M   'P 1'
#
loop_
_entity.id
_entity.type
_entity.pdbx_description
1 polymer ?
#
loop_
_entity_poly.entity_id
_entity_poly.type
_entity_poly.pdbx_seq_one_letter_code
_entity_poly.pdbx_strand_id
1 'polypeptide(L)'
;MHNFTHGDKTVCFTVLSGEVVSSEKLSETRVTSTGGVRVNGNDDDVTPVRISSVSIINHEFWVKTPDGIEHDVKLRGVDIPLRTGQQVSLISALKKDGSPLHTILQNHTASKRWVLRDAKVLNTELELSSFKWRTVLIVLGLFIAGFATAGLGFLAAAGYFFYAWYQGSQRKKRLISDLNAYIEKLENQITNRRPAPSPVQVESPVQAETSFQVESPAPEQAPAETESPVLNSDGVRRALSRNL
;
A
#
# COMPACT_ATOMS: atom_id res chain seq x y z
N MET A 1 4.66 1.96 21.69
CA MET A 1 5.85 1.57 20.91
C MET A 1 6.15 0.10 21.19
N HIS A 2 6.51 -0.65 20.14
CA HIS A 2 6.75 -2.09 20.20
C HIS A 2 8.10 -2.42 19.58
N ASN A 3 9.01 -3.02 20.36
CA ASN A 3 10.36 -3.30 19.87
C ASN A 3 10.47 -4.74 19.37
N PHE A 4 10.99 -4.89 18.16
CA PHE A 4 11.38 -6.17 17.56
C PHE A 4 12.90 -6.27 17.58
N THR A 5 13.43 -7.32 18.18
CA THR A 5 14.88 -7.59 18.23
C THR A 5 15.20 -8.85 17.46
N HIS A 6 16.20 -8.79 16.58
CA HIS A 6 16.71 -9.95 15.85
C HIS A 6 18.23 -9.84 15.72
N GLY A 7 18.95 -10.72 16.42
CA GLY A 7 20.41 -10.63 16.54
C GLY A 7 20.84 -9.34 17.25
N ASP A 8 21.62 -8.52 16.57
CA ASP A 8 22.16 -7.24 17.01
C ASP A 8 21.28 -6.02 16.64
N LYS A 9 20.14 -6.26 15.95
CA LYS A 9 19.31 -5.19 15.41
C LYS A 9 17.99 -5.07 16.15
N THR A 10 17.60 -3.83 16.42
CA THR A 10 16.33 -3.48 17.04
C THR A 10 15.54 -2.56 16.11
N VAL A 11 14.29 -2.89 15.87
CA VAL A 11 13.34 -2.09 15.11
C VAL A 11 12.19 -1.70 16.02
N CYS A 12 11.86 -0.41 16.06
CA CYS A 12 10.70 0.10 16.79
C CYS A 12 9.49 0.15 15.87
N PHE A 13 8.37 -0.41 16.32
CA PHE A 13 7.08 -0.33 15.67
C PHE A 13 6.14 0.60 16.44
N THR A 14 5.39 1.40 15.70
CA THR A 14 4.33 2.26 16.20
C THR A 14 3.00 1.81 15.62
N VAL A 15 1.96 1.97 16.41
CA VAL A 15 0.58 1.66 16.01
C VAL A 15 -0.20 2.95 16.17
N LEU A 16 -0.74 3.44 15.06
CA LEU A 16 -1.66 4.56 15.03
C LEU A 16 -3.07 3.99 14.87
N SER A 17 -3.96 4.23 15.82
CA SER A 17 -5.35 3.75 15.75
C SER A 17 -6.30 4.91 16.01
N GLY A 18 -7.33 5.03 15.18
CA GLY A 18 -8.27 6.13 15.26
C GLY A 18 -9.25 6.15 14.12
N GLU A 19 -10.05 7.21 14.09
CA GLU A 19 -11.08 7.44 13.09
C GLU A 19 -10.52 8.25 11.92
N VAL A 20 -10.86 7.86 10.70
CA VAL A 20 -10.49 8.63 9.50
C VAL A 20 -11.37 9.89 9.45
N VAL A 21 -10.75 11.06 9.48
CA VAL A 21 -11.45 12.36 9.46
C VAL A 21 -11.52 12.96 8.06
N SER A 22 -10.50 12.70 7.25
CA SER A 22 -10.42 13.17 5.86
C SER A 22 -9.60 12.19 5.02
N SER A 23 -9.87 12.13 3.71
CA SER A 23 -9.22 11.22 2.77
C SER A 23 -9.18 11.86 1.38
N GLU A 24 -7.99 12.02 0.82
CA GLU A 24 -7.73 12.64 -0.47
C GLU A 24 -6.87 11.72 -1.35
N LYS A 25 -7.21 11.65 -2.65
CA LYS A 25 -6.48 10.82 -3.61
C LYS A 25 -6.06 11.67 -4.80
N LEU A 26 -4.77 11.61 -5.11
CA LEU A 26 -4.13 12.33 -6.21
C LEU A 26 -3.48 11.32 -7.15
N SER A 27 -3.75 11.40 -8.45
CA SER A 27 -3.09 10.59 -9.47
C SER A 27 -1.96 11.41 -10.11
N GLU A 28 -0.72 10.94 -9.97
CA GLU A 28 0.47 11.47 -10.66
C GLU A 28 0.74 10.62 -11.90
N THR A 29 0.67 11.21 -13.10
CA THR A 29 1.02 10.51 -14.34
C THR A 29 2.36 11.00 -14.88
N ARG A 30 3.34 10.10 -14.98
CA ARG A 30 4.63 10.36 -15.62
C ARG A 30 4.63 9.81 -17.02
N VAL A 31 5.05 10.63 -17.98
CA VAL A 31 5.19 10.23 -19.39
C VAL A 31 6.66 10.31 -19.76
N THR A 32 7.21 9.20 -20.22
CA THR A 32 8.60 9.11 -20.70
C THR A 32 8.56 8.71 -22.17
N SER A 33 9.12 9.56 -23.02
CA SER A 33 9.34 9.28 -24.43
C SER A 33 10.81 8.91 -24.65
N THR A 34 11.06 7.84 -25.41
CA THR A 34 12.41 7.38 -25.79
C THR A 34 12.42 7.05 -27.27
N GLY A 35 13.51 7.36 -27.98
CA GLY A 35 13.60 7.21 -29.44
C GLY A 35 13.41 8.54 -30.18
N GLY A 36 13.29 8.50 -31.51
CA GLY A 36 13.25 9.70 -32.36
C GLY A 36 14.63 10.29 -32.66
N VAL A 37 15.71 9.59 -32.31
CA VAL A 37 17.08 9.95 -32.68
C VAL A 37 17.46 9.19 -33.95
N ARG A 38 18.05 9.90 -34.91
CA ARG A 38 18.59 9.32 -36.15
C ARG A 38 19.79 8.43 -35.81
N VAL A 39 19.78 7.20 -36.31
CA VAL A 39 20.93 6.30 -36.19
C VAL A 39 21.81 6.54 -37.42
N ASN A 40 23.09 6.84 -37.22
CA ASN A 40 24.10 6.97 -38.28
C ASN A 40 23.94 8.08 -39.35
N GLY A 41 23.14 9.13 -39.12
CA GLY A 41 23.15 10.33 -39.98
C GLY A 41 22.59 10.15 -41.40
N ASN A 42 22.16 8.93 -41.78
CA ASN A 42 21.33 8.70 -42.96
C ASN A 42 19.86 9.03 -42.61
N ASP A 43 19.13 9.62 -43.57
CA ASP A 43 17.74 10.07 -43.35
C ASP A 43 16.73 8.92 -43.17
N ASP A 44 17.11 7.67 -43.50
CA ASP A 44 16.20 6.52 -43.54
C ASP A 44 16.16 5.64 -42.28
N ASP A 45 17.04 5.85 -41.29
CA ASP A 45 17.09 5.00 -40.08
C ASP A 45 16.79 5.80 -38.80
N VAL A 46 15.51 5.83 -38.42
CA VAL A 46 15.01 6.53 -37.23
C VAL A 46 14.63 5.52 -36.16
N THR A 47 15.19 5.66 -34.95
CA THR A 47 14.76 4.84 -33.82
C THR A 47 13.26 5.05 -33.54
N PRO A 48 12.46 3.97 -33.43
CA PRO A 48 11.03 4.10 -33.18
C PRO A 48 10.79 4.81 -31.86
N VAL A 49 9.91 5.82 -31.87
CA VAL A 49 9.49 6.53 -30.66
C VAL A 49 8.65 5.59 -29.80
N ARG A 50 9.16 5.28 -28.61
CA ARG A 50 8.45 4.54 -27.56
C ARG A 50 7.97 5.53 -26.51
N ILE A 51 6.66 5.65 -26.40
CA ILE A 51 5.99 6.39 -25.34
C ILE A 51 5.60 5.41 -24.26
N SER A 52 6.07 5.65 -23.04
CA SER A 52 5.67 4.90 -21.85
C SER A 52 5.03 5.86 -20.86
N SER A 53 3.92 5.45 -20.24
CA SER A 53 3.23 6.22 -19.21
C SER A 53 3.06 5.38 -17.96
N VAL A 54 3.36 5.98 -16.80
CA VAL A 54 3.20 5.36 -15.49
C VAL A 54 2.36 6.29 -14.63
N SER A 55 1.18 5.80 -14.21
CA SER A 55 0.31 6.51 -13.26
C SER A 55 0.52 5.96 -11.85
N ILE A 56 0.75 6.83 -10.88
CA ILE A 56 0.98 6.52 -9.47
C ILE A 56 -0.09 7.23 -8.65
N ILE A 57 -0.82 6.48 -7.83
CA ILE A 57 -1.82 7.05 -6.92
C ILE A 57 -1.13 7.40 -5.60
N ASN A 58 -1.20 8.67 -5.22
CA ASN A 58 -0.83 9.18 -3.92
C ASN A 58 -2.11 9.32 -3.09
N HIS A 59 -2.18 8.64 -1.95
CA HIS A 59 -3.34 8.64 -1.06
C HIS A 59 -2.92 9.26 0.27
N GLU A 60 -3.52 10.39 0.61
CA GLU A 60 -3.34 11.09 1.87
C GLU A 60 -4.61 11.04 2.69
N PHE A 61 -4.51 10.76 3.98
CA PHE A 61 -5.67 10.79 4.87
C PHE A 61 -5.26 11.16 6.29
N TRP A 62 -6.22 11.71 7.02
CA TRP A 62 -6.03 12.15 8.40
C TRP A 62 -6.72 11.17 9.34
N VAL A 63 -6.03 10.77 10.40
CA VAL A 63 -6.55 9.87 11.44
C VAL A 63 -6.58 10.61 12.77
N LYS A 64 -7.75 10.66 13.39
CA LYS A 64 -7.94 11.20 14.74
C LYS A 64 -7.86 10.09 15.77
N THR A 65 -6.81 10.13 16.59
CA THR A 65 -6.58 9.21 17.72
C THR A 65 -7.65 9.44 18.80
N PRO A 66 -7.95 8.44 19.66
CA PRO A 66 -8.86 8.63 20.81
C PRO A 66 -8.50 9.81 21.73
N ASP A 67 -7.22 10.19 21.76
CA ASP A 67 -6.71 11.36 22.50
C ASP A 67 -7.11 12.70 21.85
N GLY A 68 -7.82 12.68 20.73
CA GLY A 68 -8.26 13.86 19.98
C GLY A 68 -7.23 14.45 19.03
N ILE A 69 -6.01 13.89 18.98
CA ILE A 69 -4.91 14.33 18.12
C ILE A 69 -5.08 13.79 16.72
N GLU A 70 -4.89 14.65 15.72
CA GLU A 70 -4.93 14.29 14.30
C GLU A 70 -3.53 14.02 13.76
N HIS A 71 -3.40 12.96 12.97
CA HIS A 71 -2.16 12.55 12.32
C HIS A 71 -2.36 12.43 10.81
N ASP A 72 -1.46 13.02 10.02
CA ASP A 72 -1.42 12.84 8.58
C ASP A 72 -0.76 11.52 8.21
N VAL A 73 -1.34 10.81 7.26
CA VAL A 73 -0.80 9.57 6.72
C VAL A 73 -0.72 9.67 5.21
N LYS A 74 0.48 9.45 4.67
CA LYS A 74 0.77 9.55 3.24
C LYS A 74 1.20 8.20 2.69
N LEU A 75 0.39 7.64 1.80
CA LEU A 75 0.64 6.40 1.10
C LEU A 75 0.89 6.67 -0.38
N ARG A 76 1.85 5.96 -0.96
CA ARG A 76 2.22 6.12 -2.37
C ARG A 76 2.14 4.78 -3.10
N GLY A 77 1.52 4.80 -4.28
CA GLY A 77 1.38 3.65 -5.15
C GLY A 77 0.35 2.62 -4.67
N VAL A 78 -0.52 2.99 -3.73
CA VAL A 78 -1.56 2.10 -3.20
C VAL A 78 -2.90 2.82 -3.23
N ASP A 79 -3.90 2.17 -3.82
CA ASP A 79 -5.28 2.64 -3.83
C ASP A 79 -6.08 1.92 -2.76
N ILE A 80 -6.40 2.63 -1.67
CA ILE A 80 -7.16 2.08 -0.55
C ILE A 80 -8.51 2.79 -0.47
N PRO A 81 -9.64 2.08 -0.51
CA PRO A 81 -10.94 2.69 -0.32
C PRO A 81 -11.17 3.00 1.16
N LEU A 82 -10.76 4.20 1.59
CA LEU A 82 -11.03 4.75 2.92
C LEU A 82 -12.09 5.85 2.82
N ARG A 83 -13.05 5.82 3.73
CA ARG A 83 -14.07 6.86 3.92
C ARG A 83 -13.94 7.48 5.29
N THR A 84 -14.39 8.72 5.41
CA THR A 84 -14.50 9.41 6.70
C THR A 84 -15.44 8.65 7.64
N GLY A 85 -15.16 8.68 8.95
CA GLY A 85 -15.89 7.93 9.97
C GLY A 85 -15.45 6.47 10.15
N GLN A 86 -14.54 5.96 9.32
CA GLN A 86 -14.07 4.59 9.44
C GLN A 86 -12.98 4.46 10.50
N GLN A 87 -13.06 3.42 11.30
CA GLN A 87 -12.06 3.12 12.31
C GLN A 87 -10.92 2.30 11.69
N VAL A 88 -9.70 2.81 11.77
CA VAL A 88 -8.50 2.22 11.18
C VAL A 88 -7.39 2.03 12.21
N SER A 89 -6.53 1.04 11.95
CA SER A 89 -5.26 0.89 12.63
C SER A 89 -4.14 0.73 11.61
N LEU A 90 -3.09 1.53 11.77
CA LEU A 90 -1.92 1.57 10.92
C LEU A 90 -0.70 1.14 11.73
N ILE A 91 -0.05 0.07 11.28
CA ILE A 91 1.20 -0.42 11.85
C ILE A 91 2.35 0.15 11.04
N SER A 92 3.28 0.83 11.69
CA SER A 92 4.45 1.42 11.06
C SER A 92 5.73 0.97 11.76
N ALA A 93 6.78 0.72 11.00
CA ALA A 93 8.13 0.52 11.53
C ALA A 93 8.92 1.82 11.42
N LEU A 94 9.70 2.17 12.42
CA LEU A 94 10.55 3.37 12.39
C LEU A 94 11.91 3.03 11.76
N LYS A 95 12.32 3.82 10.77
CA LYS A 95 13.71 3.83 10.30
C LYS A 95 14.64 4.39 11.39
N LYS A 96 15.95 4.16 11.21
CA LYS A 96 16.98 4.81 12.04
C LYS A 96 16.88 6.34 12.00
N ASP A 97 16.40 6.89 10.88
CA ASP A 97 16.20 8.32 10.67
C ASP A 97 14.90 8.85 11.31
N GLY A 98 14.12 7.99 11.98
CA GLY A 98 12.84 8.34 12.60
C GLY A 98 11.64 8.37 11.64
N SER A 99 11.86 8.25 10.33
CA SER A 99 10.76 8.20 9.36
C SER A 99 9.92 6.92 9.48
N PRO A 100 8.58 7.02 9.49
CA PRO A 100 7.71 5.86 9.58
C PRO A 100 7.63 5.14 8.23
N LEU A 101 7.81 3.83 8.26
CA LEU A 101 7.49 2.92 7.17
C LEU A 101 6.17 2.23 7.46
N HIS A 102 5.13 2.66 6.78
CA HIS A 102 3.81 2.05 6.88
C HIS A 102 3.84 0.62 6.33
N THR A 103 3.39 -0.34 7.14
CA THR A 103 3.48 -1.78 6.84
C THR A 103 2.12 -2.40 6.54
N ILE A 104 1.17 -2.28 7.47
CA ILE A 104 -0.18 -2.81 7.34
C ILE A 104 -1.17 -1.73 7.76
N LEU A 105 -2.22 -1.58 6.95
CA LEU A 105 -3.40 -0.81 7.31
C LEU A 105 -4.58 -1.77 7.45
N GLN A 106 -5.23 -1.72 8.61
CA GLN A 106 -6.44 -2.47 8.90
C GLN A 106 -7.61 -1.50 9.02
N ASN A 107 -8.62 -1.64 8.18
CA ASN A 107 -9.90 -0.96 8.34
C ASN A 107 -10.86 -1.91 9.03
N HIS A 108 -11.25 -1.52 10.22
CA HIS A 108 -12.05 -2.34 11.10
C HIS A 108 -13.53 -2.21 10.81
N THR A 109 -13.96 -1.02 10.39
CA THR A 109 -15.35 -0.78 9.95
C THR A 109 -15.69 -1.63 8.72
N ALA A 110 -14.75 -1.78 7.79
CA ALA A 110 -14.93 -2.59 6.58
C ALA A 110 -14.41 -4.03 6.73
N SER A 111 -13.83 -4.38 7.88
CA SER A 111 -13.13 -5.66 8.13
C SER A 111 -12.14 -6.04 7.01
N LYS A 112 -11.45 -5.04 6.45
CA LYS A 112 -10.48 -5.20 5.35
C LYS A 112 -9.07 -4.88 5.80
N ARG A 113 -8.11 -5.60 5.23
CA ARG A 113 -6.68 -5.50 5.52
C ARG A 113 -5.91 -5.23 4.23
N TRP A 114 -5.01 -4.26 4.27
CA TRP A 114 -4.08 -3.96 3.18
C TRP A 114 -2.66 -4.06 3.68
N VAL A 115 -1.86 -4.87 2.98
CA VAL A 115 -0.41 -4.93 3.19
C VAL A 115 0.23 -3.88 2.30
N LEU A 116 0.76 -2.84 2.92
CA LEU A 116 1.48 -1.77 2.24
C LEU A 116 2.90 -2.22 1.92
N ARG A 117 3.54 -2.93 2.86
CA ARG A 117 4.90 -3.43 2.73
C ARG A 117 5.06 -4.77 3.43
N ASP A 118 5.50 -5.77 2.65
CA ASP A 118 5.83 -7.09 3.18
C ASP A 118 7.09 -7.07 4.05
N ALA A 119 7.23 -8.07 4.92
CA ALA A 119 8.43 -8.29 5.72
C ALA A 119 9.72 -8.36 4.87
N LYS A 120 9.65 -8.84 3.62
CA LYS A 120 10.80 -8.86 2.70
C LYS A 120 11.24 -7.46 2.28
N VAL A 121 10.30 -6.60 1.91
CA VAL A 121 10.56 -5.20 1.54
C VAL A 121 11.06 -4.45 2.77
N LEU A 122 10.40 -4.67 3.91
CA LEU A 122 10.75 -4.05 5.17
C LEU A 122 12.16 -4.42 5.64
N ASN A 123 12.55 -5.70 5.57
CA ASN A 123 13.92 -6.14 5.86
C ASN A 123 14.96 -5.45 4.97
N THR A 124 14.61 -5.20 3.71
CA THR A 124 15.52 -4.56 2.74
C THR A 124 15.67 -3.07 3.05
N GLU A 125 14.56 -2.37 3.32
CA GLU A 125 14.57 -0.93 3.63
C GLU A 125 15.08 -0.57 5.03
N LEU A 126 14.90 -1.46 6.00
CA LEU A 126 15.49 -1.33 7.34
C LEU A 126 16.91 -1.91 7.42
N GLU A 127 17.42 -2.42 6.29
CA GLU A 127 18.75 -3.03 6.17
C GLU A 127 19.02 -4.10 7.24
N LEU A 128 18.01 -4.90 7.61
CA LEU A 128 18.13 -5.85 8.71
C LEU A 128 19.03 -7.03 8.34
N SER A 129 19.04 -7.45 7.08
CA SER A 129 19.97 -8.47 6.59
C SER A 129 21.28 -7.83 6.13
N SER A 130 22.29 -7.79 6.99
CA SER A 130 23.67 -7.49 6.57
C SER A 130 24.30 -8.77 6.02
N PHE A 131 24.16 -9.00 4.71
CA PHE A 131 24.89 -10.08 4.06
C PHE A 131 26.38 -9.74 4.09
N LYS A 132 27.21 -10.59 4.73
CA LYS A 132 28.64 -10.36 4.90
C LYS A 132 29.39 -10.61 3.58
N TRP A 133 29.24 -9.68 2.62
CA TRP A 133 29.89 -9.75 1.30
C TRP A 133 31.41 -9.93 1.39
N ARG A 134 32.06 -9.38 2.42
CA ARG A 134 33.50 -9.54 2.64
C ARG A 134 33.92 -11.01 2.72
N THR A 135 33.18 -11.83 3.47
CA THR A 135 33.48 -13.27 3.59
C THR A 135 33.30 -13.99 2.26
N VAL A 136 32.25 -13.62 1.51
CA VAL A 136 31.97 -14.20 0.19
C VAL A 136 33.06 -13.82 -0.83
N LEU A 137 33.55 -12.57 -0.81
CA LEU A 137 34.63 -12.10 -1.67
C LEU A 137 35.98 -12.76 -1.33
N ILE A 138 36.29 -12.97 -0.05
CA ILE A 138 37.51 -13.69 0.37
C ILE A 138 37.48 -15.13 -0.16
N VAL A 139 36.35 -15.82 -0.02
CA VAL A 139 36.19 -17.19 -0.50
C VAL A 139 36.24 -17.24 -2.02
N LEU A 140 35.63 -16.28 -2.72
CA LEU A 140 35.70 -16.17 -4.17
C LEU A 140 37.13 -15.92 -4.66
N GLY A 141 37.90 -15.08 -3.97
CA GLY A 141 39.31 -14.87 -4.26
C GLY A 141 40.15 -16.13 -4.10
N LEU A 142 39.94 -16.88 -3.00
CA LEU A 142 40.58 -18.19 -2.77
C LEU A 142 40.17 -19.23 -3.82
N PHE A 143 38.92 -19.18 -4.28
CA PHE A 143 38.40 -20.06 -5.32
C PHE A 143 39.09 -19.84 -6.67
N ILE A 144 39.28 -18.57 -7.08
CA ILE A 144 40.00 -18.20 -8.30
C ILE A 144 41.48 -18.61 -8.20
N ALA A 145 42.12 -18.37 -7.05
CA ALA A 145 43.52 -18.74 -6.81
C ALA A 145 43.74 -20.27 -6.79
N GLY A 146 42.82 -21.03 -6.21
CA GLY A 146 42.87 -22.50 -6.14
C GLY A 146 42.57 -23.20 -7.48
N PHE A 147 41.85 -22.54 -8.38
CA PHE A 147 41.62 -23.05 -9.73
C PHE A 147 42.91 -23.12 -10.55
N ALA A 148 43.86 -22.20 -10.30
CA ALA A 148 45.15 -22.15 -11.00
C ALA A 148 46.15 -23.23 -10.52
N THR A 149 45.93 -23.88 -9.36
CA THR A 149 46.92 -24.72 -8.67
C THR A 149 46.54 -26.20 -8.51
N ALA A 150 45.71 -26.73 -9.41
CA ALA A 150 45.32 -28.15 -9.49
C ALA A 150 44.35 -28.66 -8.39
N GLY A 151 43.14 -28.09 -8.38
CA GLY A 151 41.89 -28.86 -8.22
C GLY A 151 41.38 -29.18 -6.81
N LEU A 152 42.24 -29.55 -5.84
CA LEU A 152 41.73 -30.00 -4.52
C LEU A 152 41.20 -28.85 -3.65
N GLY A 153 41.91 -27.72 -3.62
CA GLY A 153 41.48 -26.52 -2.88
C GLY A 153 40.21 -25.89 -3.46
N PHE A 154 39.96 -26.08 -4.76
CA PHE A 154 38.77 -25.63 -5.44
C PHE A 154 37.50 -26.29 -4.91
N LEU A 155 37.49 -27.62 -4.75
CA LEU A 155 36.33 -28.34 -4.24
C LEU A 155 35.98 -27.94 -2.80
N ALA A 156 37.00 -27.76 -1.95
CA ALA A 156 36.81 -27.28 -0.58
C ALA A 156 36.28 -25.84 -0.54
N ALA A 157 36.83 -24.94 -1.37
CA ALA A 157 36.35 -23.56 -1.48
C ALA A 157 34.93 -23.48 -2.06
N ALA A 158 34.60 -24.31 -3.06
CA ALA A 158 33.26 -24.43 -3.61
C ALA A 158 32.26 -24.85 -2.52
N GLY A 159 32.59 -25.93 -1.80
CA GLY A 159 31.74 -26.45 -0.72
C GLY A 159 31.51 -25.41 0.37
N TYR A 160 32.56 -24.71 0.80
CA TYR A 160 32.42 -23.64 1.78
C TYR A 160 31.62 -22.45 1.26
N PHE A 161 31.80 -22.05 -0.01
CA PHE A 161 31.02 -20.99 -0.65
C PHE A 161 29.53 -21.33 -0.67
N PHE A 162 29.17 -22.53 -1.14
CA PHE A 162 27.78 -23.00 -1.15
C PHE A 162 27.21 -23.09 0.26
N TYR A 163 27.98 -23.58 1.23
CA TYR A 163 27.58 -23.62 2.64
C TYR A 163 27.33 -22.21 3.20
N ALA A 164 28.24 -21.27 2.98
CA ALA A 164 28.11 -19.88 3.45
C ALA A 164 26.93 -19.16 2.79
N TRP A 165 26.75 -19.36 1.48
CA TRP A 165 25.61 -18.83 0.73
C TRP A 165 24.28 -19.41 1.24
N TYR A 166 24.22 -20.72 1.43
CA TYR A 166 23.04 -21.41 1.96
C TYR A 166 22.72 -20.91 3.37
N GLN A 167 23.71 -20.87 4.26
CA GLN A 167 23.54 -20.38 5.63
C GLN A 167 23.08 -18.91 5.65
N GLY A 168 23.64 -18.04 4.80
CA GLY A 168 23.23 -16.65 4.65
C GLY A 168 21.78 -16.52 4.17
N SER A 169 21.38 -17.32 3.17
CA SER A 169 20.01 -17.38 2.67
C SER A 169 19.03 -17.85 3.74
N GLN A 170 19.38 -18.89 4.51
CA GLN A 170 18.55 -19.40 5.59
C GLN A 170 18.37 -18.39 6.73
N ARG A 171 19.43 -17.64 7.09
CA ARG A 171 19.32 -16.55 8.09
C ARG A 171 18.35 -15.47 7.64
N LYS A 172 18.42 -15.06 6.36
CA LYS A 172 17.49 -14.09 5.79
C LYS A 172 16.04 -14.60 5.81
N LYS A 173 15.82 -15.88 5.46
CA LYS A 173 14.49 -16.50 5.50
C LYS A 173 13.92 -16.52 6.92
N ARG A 174 14.72 -16.91 7.92
CA ARG A 174 14.32 -16.89 9.34
C ARG A 174 13.97 -15.48 9.79
N LEU A 175 14.81 -14.50 9.50
CA LEU A 175 14.53 -13.09 9.85
C LEU A 175 13.21 -12.62 9.25
N ILE A 176 12.97 -12.87 7.95
CA ILE A 176 11.72 -12.47 7.30
C ILE A 176 10.52 -13.18 7.94
N SER A 177 10.66 -14.46 8.28
CA SER A 177 9.62 -15.23 8.97
C SER A 177 9.33 -14.67 10.36
N ASP A 178 10.36 -14.40 11.15
CA ASP A 178 10.24 -13.85 12.51
C ASP A 178 9.62 -12.45 12.48
N LEU A 179 10.03 -11.63 11.51
CA LEU A 179 9.49 -10.29 11.29
C LEU A 179 8.01 -10.35 10.89
N ASN A 180 7.64 -11.27 10.01
CA ASN A 180 6.25 -11.49 9.61
C ASN A 180 5.40 -11.95 10.80
N ALA A 181 5.88 -12.94 11.56
CA ALA A 181 5.20 -13.43 12.76
C ALA A 181 5.04 -12.33 13.83
N TYR A 182 6.02 -11.42 13.94
CA TYR A 182 5.91 -10.28 14.85
C TYR A 182 4.85 -9.27 14.40
N ILE A 183 4.80 -8.96 13.11
CA ILE A 183 3.76 -8.08 12.55
C ILE A 183 2.37 -8.69 12.75
N GLU A 184 2.20 -9.99 12.48
CA GLU A 184 0.96 -10.72 12.75
C GLU A 184 0.59 -10.71 14.23
N LYS A 185 1.58 -10.85 15.13
CA LYS A 185 1.34 -10.74 16.57
C LYS A 185 0.83 -9.35 16.96
N LEU A 186 1.40 -8.28 16.39
CA LEU A 186 0.92 -6.92 16.63
C LEU A 186 -0.50 -6.72 16.11
N GLU A 187 -0.79 -7.24 14.92
CA GLU A 187 -2.13 -7.20 14.34
C GLU A 187 -3.16 -7.91 15.22
N ASN A 188 -2.85 -9.11 15.71
CA ASN A 188 -3.71 -9.85 16.62
C ASN A 188 -3.91 -9.11 17.95
N GLN A 189 -2.88 -8.44 18.47
CA GLN A 189 -3.00 -7.60 19.66
C GLN A 189 -3.92 -6.40 19.43
N ILE A 190 -3.87 -5.78 18.26
CA ILE A 190 -4.74 -4.65 17.89
C ILE A 190 -6.19 -5.13 17.76
N THR A 191 -6.40 -6.27 17.11
CA THR A 191 -7.71 -6.88 16.92
C THR A 191 -8.34 -7.27 18.27
N ASN A 192 -7.56 -7.88 19.17
CA ASN A 192 -8.03 -8.33 20.48
C ASN A 192 -8.22 -7.21 21.51
N ARG A 193 -7.58 -6.04 21.32
CA ARG A 193 -7.69 -4.91 22.25
C ARG A 193 -8.99 -4.12 22.13
N ARG A 194 -9.90 -4.47 21.21
CA ARG A 194 -11.19 -3.80 21.12
C ARG A 194 -12.27 -4.48 21.98
N PRO A 195 -13.05 -3.69 22.75
CA PRO A 195 -14.38 -4.08 23.16
C PRO A 195 -15.18 -4.43 21.91
N ALA A 196 -15.92 -5.54 21.97
CA ALA A 196 -16.87 -5.92 20.93
C ALA A 196 -17.74 -4.73 20.54
N PRO A 197 -18.12 -4.57 19.25
CA PRO A 197 -19.13 -3.57 18.90
C PRO A 197 -20.36 -3.81 19.77
N SER A 198 -20.75 -2.81 20.57
CA SER A 198 -22.04 -2.83 21.24
C SER A 198 -23.10 -3.15 20.19
N PRO A 199 -23.92 -4.18 20.37
CA PRO A 199 -25.03 -4.44 19.47
C PRO A 199 -25.95 -3.23 19.57
N VAL A 200 -25.97 -2.39 18.53
CA VAL A 200 -27.02 -1.40 18.38
C VAL A 200 -28.30 -2.22 18.23
N GLN A 201 -29.08 -2.28 19.31
CA GLN A 201 -30.44 -2.76 19.29
C GLN A 201 -31.22 -1.91 18.28
N VAL A 202 -31.51 -2.49 17.12
CA VAL A 202 -32.57 -2.01 16.25
C VAL A 202 -33.48 -3.20 16.01
N GLU A 203 -34.40 -3.43 16.94
CA GLU A 203 -35.75 -3.88 16.61
C GLU A 203 -36.64 -3.86 17.86
N SER A 204 -37.56 -2.91 17.89
CA SER A 204 -38.84 -3.05 18.57
C SER A 204 -39.88 -2.35 17.70
N PRO A 205 -40.89 -3.07 17.19
CA PRO A 205 -41.87 -2.53 16.25
C PRO A 205 -42.99 -1.79 17.00
N VAL A 206 -43.46 -0.67 16.40
CA VAL A 206 -44.89 -0.33 16.13
C VAL A 206 -45.81 -0.34 17.37
N GLN A 207 -46.44 0.74 17.87
CA GLN A 207 -47.48 1.59 17.26
C GLN A 207 -48.06 2.53 18.35
N ALA A 208 -48.47 3.74 18.00
CA ALA A 208 -49.64 4.48 18.53
C ALA A 208 -49.58 5.91 17.96
N GLU A 209 -50.18 6.12 16.79
CA GLU A 209 -51.44 6.89 16.68
C GLU A 209 -51.27 8.37 17.06
N THR A 210 -51.10 9.20 16.03
CA THR A 210 -51.46 10.62 16.13
C THR A 210 -52.32 10.95 14.92
N SER A 211 -53.62 10.94 15.16
CA SER A 211 -54.69 11.30 14.27
C SER A 211 -54.59 12.80 13.96
N PHE A 212 -54.42 13.17 12.69
CA PHE A 212 -54.70 14.52 12.23
C PHE A 212 -55.89 14.47 11.27
N GLN A 213 -56.99 15.02 11.77
CA GLN A 213 -58.24 15.27 11.06
C GLN A 213 -58.03 16.50 10.16
N VAL A 214 -58.17 16.33 8.84
CA VAL A 214 -58.26 17.46 7.89
C VAL A 214 -59.60 17.34 7.17
N GLU A 215 -60.44 18.34 7.41
CA GLU A 215 -61.73 18.55 6.77
C GLU A 215 -61.54 19.35 5.47
N SER A 216 -62.21 18.89 4.40
CA SER A 216 -62.30 19.47 3.04
C SER A 216 -63.16 20.77 3.03
N PRO A 217 -63.35 21.55 1.92
CA PRO A 217 -63.36 21.12 0.50
C PRO A 217 -62.76 22.08 -0.56
N ALA A 218 -62.74 21.56 -1.80
CA ALA A 218 -62.36 22.11 -3.12
C ALA A 218 -63.33 23.21 -3.67
N PRO A 219 -63.24 23.77 -4.92
CA PRO A 219 -62.52 23.29 -6.12
C PRO A 219 -61.92 24.34 -7.12
N GLU A 220 -61.37 23.79 -8.22
CA GLU A 220 -61.20 24.36 -9.59
C GLU A 220 -59.99 25.26 -9.95
N GLN A 221 -59.02 24.70 -10.70
CA GLN A 221 -58.75 24.98 -12.14
C GLN A 221 -57.39 24.39 -12.59
N ALA A 222 -57.38 23.67 -13.71
CA ALA A 222 -56.20 23.39 -14.56
C ALA A 222 -56.22 24.34 -15.78
N PRO A 223 -55.26 24.35 -16.75
CA PRO A 223 -54.00 23.60 -16.89
C PRO A 223 -52.78 24.47 -17.32
N ALA A 224 -51.56 23.93 -17.29
CA ALA A 224 -50.52 24.23 -18.31
C ALA A 224 -49.31 23.30 -18.19
N GLU A 225 -49.00 22.67 -19.32
CA GLU A 225 -47.80 21.86 -19.61
C GLU A 225 -46.51 22.70 -19.51
N THR A 226 -45.41 22.09 -19.06
CA THR A 226 -44.11 22.30 -19.72
C THR A 226 -43.24 21.07 -19.54
N GLU A 227 -42.84 20.52 -20.68
CA GLU A 227 -42.04 19.33 -20.89
C GLU A 227 -40.65 19.39 -20.23
N SER A 228 -40.21 18.25 -19.73
CA SER A 228 -38.81 17.94 -19.46
C SER A 228 -38.09 17.61 -20.77
N PRO A 229 -36.92 18.22 -21.09
CA PRO A 229 -36.15 17.80 -22.25
C PRO A 229 -35.42 16.49 -21.93
N VAL A 230 -35.87 15.42 -22.59
CA VAL A 230 -35.18 14.13 -22.72
C VAL A 230 -33.82 14.37 -23.42
N LEU A 231 -32.73 14.11 -22.70
CA LEU A 231 -31.37 14.14 -23.23
C LEU A 231 -31.20 13.04 -24.30
N ASN A 232 -31.32 13.44 -25.56
CA ASN A 232 -31.09 12.62 -26.74
C ASN A 232 -29.58 12.33 -26.90
N SER A 233 -29.21 11.05 -26.92
CA SER A 233 -27.83 10.53 -26.94
C SER A 233 -27.09 10.68 -28.28
N ASP A 234 -27.73 11.28 -29.29
CA ASP A 234 -27.16 11.43 -30.64
C ASP A 234 -26.24 12.65 -30.83
N GLY A 235 -26.13 13.54 -29.84
CA GLY A 235 -25.25 14.73 -29.92
C GLY A 235 -23.76 14.48 -29.70
N VAL A 236 -23.38 13.37 -29.04
CA VAL A 236 -22.00 13.16 -28.57
C VAL A 236 -21.08 12.63 -29.67
N ARG A 237 -21.62 12.00 -30.73
CA ARG A 237 -20.80 11.39 -31.79
C ARG A 237 -20.29 12.37 -32.84
N ARG A 238 -20.81 13.60 -32.91
CA ARG A 238 -20.44 14.58 -33.94
C ARG A 238 -19.32 15.55 -33.53
N ALA A 239 -18.90 15.53 -32.26
CA ALA A 239 -17.85 16.41 -31.74
C ALA A 239 -16.42 15.82 -31.86
N LEU A 240 -16.28 14.52 -32.17
CA LEU A 240 -14.98 13.82 -32.21
C LEU A 240 -14.40 13.63 -33.62
N SER A 241 -15.10 14.04 -34.68
CA SER A 241 -14.64 13.84 -36.07
C SER A 241 -14.06 15.09 -36.74
N ARG A 242 -13.71 16.13 -35.98
CA ARG A 242 -13.20 17.40 -36.53
C ARG A 242 -11.74 17.71 -36.19
N ASN A 243 -11.02 16.76 -35.60
CA ASN A 243 -9.58 16.83 -35.41
C ASN A 243 -8.95 15.47 -35.77
N LEU A 244 -8.91 15.19 -37.07
CA LEU A 244 -8.00 14.26 -37.72
C LEU A 244 -7.57 14.88 -39.05
#